data_AF-A0A672YG89-F1
#
_entry.id   AF-A0A672YG89-F1
#
_cell.length_a   1.000
_cell.length_b   1.000
_cell.length_c   1.000
_cell.angle_alpha   90.00
_cell.angle_beta   90.00
_cell.angle_gamma   90.00
#
_symmetry.space_group_name_H-M   'P 1'
#
loop_
_entity.id
_entity.type
_entity.pdbx_description
1 polymer ?
#
loop_
_entity_poly.entity_id
_entity_poly.type
_entity_poly.pdbx_seq_one_letter_code
_entity_poly.pdbx_strand_id
1 'polypeptide(L)'
;MVPGLIVDLEAQRTCIKIPTNGYNELMKALTKSNEHVLAIGACFNETADSHLICVQGDDGQYQTQAISIHNQPRKVTGSCFFIFSSALKASAGYLAKSSIVEDGLMVQITVETMAELRRSLREMKDYIVTCGRFDQSDSQELVCVQWVEEKCTLFQKSEYKENGKIIRWTELFFLQRGDHPKGEVTDSAEHNRLTERIARAFCLALCPHLKLLKEDGMAKLGLRVTFDPQEVGFVAGSNGQPLPAQYLNALDSVLIPVIHSRGRKRSDEPIVMELIFYILENIT
;
A
#
# COMPACT_ATOMS: atom_id res chain seq x y z
N MET A 1 11.57 6.06 2.19
CA MET A 1 10.15 6.20 1.82
C MET A 1 9.51 4.83 1.88
N VAL A 2 8.29 4.76 2.43
CA VAL A 2 7.47 3.54 2.46
C VAL A 2 6.45 3.68 1.32
N PRO A 3 6.44 2.81 0.31
CA PRO A 3 5.48 2.91 -0.79
C PRO A 3 4.03 2.93 -0.29
N GLY A 4 3.19 3.78 -0.89
CA GLY A 4 1.77 3.94 -0.55
C GLY A 4 1.49 4.67 0.77
N LEU A 5 2.52 5.00 1.57
CA LEU A 5 2.34 5.80 2.78
C LEU A 5 1.90 7.21 2.40
N ILE A 6 0.79 7.69 2.96
CA ILE A 6 0.26 9.04 2.71
C ILE A 6 -0.01 9.78 4.02
N VAL A 7 -0.07 11.12 3.95
CA VAL A 7 -0.41 12.00 5.08
C VAL A 7 -1.60 12.87 4.69
N ASP A 8 -2.66 12.80 5.49
CA ASP A 8 -3.88 13.58 5.34
C ASP A 8 -3.95 14.62 6.45
N LEU A 9 -3.95 15.90 6.08
CA LEU A 9 -4.11 17.02 7.00
C LEU A 9 -5.56 17.52 6.95
N GLU A 10 -6.28 17.40 8.06
CA GLU A 10 -7.62 17.97 8.27
C GLU A 10 -7.61 18.90 9.49
N ALA A 11 -8.66 19.72 9.65
CA ALA A 11 -8.70 20.82 10.62
C ALA A 11 -8.42 20.44 12.09
N GLN A 12 -8.81 19.24 12.54
CA GLN A 12 -8.59 18.77 13.92
C GLN A 12 -7.94 17.38 13.98
N ARG A 13 -7.67 16.79 12.81
CA ARG A 13 -7.21 15.41 12.69
C ARG A 13 -6.22 15.33 11.55
N THR A 14 -5.03 14.85 11.85
CA THR A 14 -4.03 14.49 10.85
C THR A 14 -3.90 12.97 10.85
N CYS A 15 -3.98 12.34 9.68
CA CYS A 15 -3.86 10.88 9.54
C CYS A 15 -2.61 10.53 8.71
N ILE A 16 -1.65 9.86 9.33
CA ILE A 16 -0.53 9.19 8.67
C ILE A 16 -0.97 7.76 8.39
N LYS A 17 -1.26 7.45 7.13
CA LYS A 17 -1.76 6.15 6.70
C LYS A 17 -0.63 5.32 6.14
N ILE A 18 -0.37 4.17 6.78
CA ILE A 18 0.73 3.26 6.45
C ILE A 18 0.12 1.98 5.87
N PRO A 19 0.40 1.63 4.60
CA PRO A 19 -0.02 0.36 4.03
C PRO A 19 0.52 -0.83 4.82
N THR A 20 -0.34 -1.82 5.09
CA THR A 20 0.04 -3.04 5.82
C THR A 20 1.17 -3.82 5.14
N ASN A 21 1.22 -3.83 3.81
CA ASN A 21 2.30 -4.41 3.00
C ASN A 21 3.63 -3.62 3.10
N GLY A 22 3.61 -2.38 3.60
CA GLY A 22 4.78 -1.51 3.80
C GLY A 22 5.53 -1.73 5.12
N TYR A 23 5.13 -2.72 5.92
CA TYR A 23 5.72 -2.99 7.25
C TYR A 23 7.24 -3.18 7.20
N ASN A 24 7.74 -3.99 6.26
CA ASN A 24 9.18 -4.29 6.16
C ASN A 24 10.00 -3.03 5.83
N GLU A 25 9.52 -2.20 4.91
CA GLU A 25 10.12 -0.92 4.52
C GLU A 25 10.11 0.06 5.70
N LEU A 26 9.01 0.11 6.46
CA LEU A 26 8.92 0.90 7.68
C LEU A 26 9.93 0.43 8.73
N MET A 27 10.07 -0.88 8.96
CA MET A 27 11.03 -1.42 9.93
C MET A 27 12.48 -1.09 9.55
N LYS A 28 12.81 -1.15 8.25
CA LYS A 28 14.12 -0.68 7.74
C LYS A 28 14.33 0.80 8.05
N ALA A 29 13.31 1.65 7.85
CA ALA A 29 13.37 3.07 8.15
C ALA A 29 13.55 3.33 9.66
N LEU A 30 12.76 2.66 10.51
CA LEU A 30 12.87 2.76 11.97
C LEU A 30 14.25 2.37 12.48
N THR A 31 14.82 1.29 11.95
CA THR A 31 16.15 0.80 12.37
C THR A 31 17.27 1.75 11.97
N LYS A 32 17.14 2.42 10.82
CA LYS A 32 18.12 3.42 10.34
C LYS A 32 17.95 4.80 10.96
N SER A 33 16.77 5.09 11.51
CA SER A 33 16.44 6.38 12.11
C SER A 33 17.10 6.58 13.48
N ASN A 34 17.39 7.84 13.82
CA ASN A 34 17.85 8.22 15.16
C ASN A 34 16.74 7.99 16.20
N GLU A 35 17.06 7.51 17.41
CA GLU A 35 16.06 7.23 18.46
C GLU A 35 15.21 8.45 18.87
N HIS A 36 15.70 9.68 18.64
CA HIS A 36 14.98 10.91 18.94
C HIS A 36 14.24 11.51 17.74
N VAL A 37 14.46 11.01 16.52
CA VAL A 37 13.87 11.55 15.29
C VAL A 37 13.42 10.44 14.36
N LEU A 38 12.14 10.45 13.98
CA LEU A 38 11.59 9.58 12.94
C LEU A 38 11.08 10.45 11.80
N ALA A 39 11.80 10.45 10.68
CA ALA A 39 11.43 11.22 9.49
C ALA A 39 11.20 10.27 8.31
N ILE A 40 10.04 10.37 7.66
CA ILE A 40 9.66 9.53 6.52
C ILE A 40 8.95 10.38 5.46
N GLY A 41 9.40 10.28 4.22
CA GLY A 41 8.70 10.84 3.06
C GLY A 41 7.42 10.07 2.74
N ALA A 42 6.38 10.82 2.37
CA ALA A 42 5.07 10.34 1.96
C ALA A 42 4.91 10.36 0.44
N CYS A 43 4.06 9.47 -0.06
CA CYS A 43 3.60 9.42 -1.43
C CYS A 43 2.51 10.47 -1.69
N PHE A 44 2.28 10.78 -2.96
CA PHE A 44 1.19 11.65 -3.38
C PHE A 44 -0.17 11.02 -3.02
N ASN A 45 -1.02 11.75 -2.30
CA ASN A 45 -2.39 11.34 -2.04
C ASN A 45 -3.35 11.79 -3.15
N GLU A 46 -3.72 10.89 -4.05
CA GLU A 46 -4.68 11.17 -5.14
C GLU A 46 -6.10 11.53 -4.66
N THR A 47 -6.45 11.16 -3.43
CA THR A 47 -7.78 11.41 -2.85
C THR A 47 -7.90 12.74 -2.13
N ALA A 48 -6.79 13.44 -1.90
CA ALA A 48 -6.78 14.76 -1.28
C ALA A 48 -7.25 15.84 -2.26
N ASP A 49 -7.99 16.83 -1.75
CA ASP A 49 -8.46 17.98 -2.55
C ASP A 49 -7.42 19.10 -2.66
N SER A 50 -6.29 18.95 -1.96
CA SER A 50 -5.19 19.89 -1.99
C SER A 50 -3.88 19.24 -1.53
N HIS A 51 -2.75 19.86 -1.84
CA HIS A 51 -1.43 19.44 -1.34
C HIS A 51 -0.62 20.65 -0.90
N LEU A 52 0.17 20.47 0.16
CA LEU A 52 1.21 21.42 0.52
C LEU A 52 2.30 21.43 -0.56
N ILE A 53 2.86 22.60 -0.80
CA ILE A 53 4.03 22.80 -1.66
C ILE A 53 5.02 23.73 -0.96
N CYS A 54 6.30 23.48 -1.17
CA CYS A 54 7.37 24.35 -0.73
C CYS A 54 7.83 25.20 -1.92
N VAL A 55 7.69 26.52 -1.80
CA VAL A 55 8.09 27.47 -2.85
C VAL A 55 9.32 28.23 -2.38
N GLN A 56 10.38 28.20 -3.20
CA GLN A 56 11.54 29.05 -3.00
C GLN A 56 11.29 30.41 -3.64
N GLY A 57 11.36 31.48 -2.84
CA GLY A 57 11.31 32.85 -3.32
C GLY A 57 12.61 33.29 -3.99
N ASP A 58 12.57 34.43 -4.67
CA ASP A 58 13.74 35.02 -5.35
C ASP A 58 14.86 35.41 -4.38
N ASP A 59 14.54 35.58 -3.09
CA ASP A 59 15.47 35.84 -2.00
C ASP A 59 16.13 34.56 -1.44
N GLY A 60 15.78 33.39 -2.01
CA GLY A 60 16.25 32.08 -1.58
C GLY A 60 15.54 31.52 -0.34
N GLN A 61 14.57 32.25 0.23
CA GLN A 61 13.77 31.79 1.37
C GLN A 61 12.68 30.81 0.92
N TYR A 62 12.37 29.84 1.76
CA TYR A 62 11.32 28.85 1.50
C TYR A 62 10.02 29.24 2.20
N GLN A 63 8.90 29.07 1.51
CA GLN A 63 7.56 29.33 2.02
C GLN A 63 6.63 28.16 1.73
N THR A 64 5.82 27.81 2.72
CA THR A 64 4.73 26.84 2.56
C THR A 64 3.57 27.49 1.84
N GLN A 65 3.11 26.87 0.75
CA GLN A 65 1.83 27.16 0.12
C GLN A 65 1.00 25.88 0.00
N ALA A 66 -0.24 25.98 -0.46
CA ALA A 66 -1.02 24.80 -0.81
C ALA A 66 -1.80 25.03 -2.12
N ILE A 67 -1.72 24.04 -2.99
CA ILE A 67 -2.48 23.99 -4.25
C ILE A 67 -3.77 23.20 -4.02
N SER A 68 -4.89 23.64 -4.60
CA SER A 68 -6.18 22.96 -4.49
C SER A 68 -6.66 22.54 -5.86
N ILE A 69 -7.17 21.31 -5.96
CA ILE A 69 -7.95 20.89 -7.11
C ILE A 69 -9.32 21.56 -6.99
N HIS A 70 -9.69 22.38 -7.97
CA HIS A 70 -11.02 23.03 -8.10
C HIS A 70 -11.28 24.31 -7.29
N ASN A 71 -10.28 24.93 -6.65
CA ASN A 71 -10.45 26.23 -5.96
C ASN A 71 -11.56 26.21 -4.87
N GLN A 72 -11.86 25.04 -4.33
CA GLN A 72 -12.85 24.81 -3.29
C GLN A 72 -12.22 24.96 -1.89
N PRO A 73 -13.02 25.16 -0.83
CA PRO A 73 -12.52 25.09 0.54
C PRO A 73 -11.84 23.74 0.79
N ARG A 74 -10.61 23.79 1.31
CA ARG A 74 -9.79 22.60 1.54
C ARG A 74 -10.41 21.74 2.64
N LYS A 75 -10.57 20.44 2.39
CA LYS A 75 -11.06 19.49 3.39
C LYS A 75 -9.94 18.55 3.83
N VAL A 76 -9.20 18.02 2.88
CA VAL A 76 -8.04 17.14 3.09
C VAL A 76 -6.88 17.69 2.28
N THR A 77 -5.81 18.08 2.97
CA THR A 77 -4.56 18.52 2.35
C THR A 77 -3.47 17.47 2.51
N GLY A 78 -2.90 16.99 1.41
CA GLY A 78 -1.77 16.06 1.42
C GLY A 78 -0.44 16.74 1.79
N SER A 79 0.48 15.97 2.36
CA SER A 79 1.84 16.41 2.73
C SER A 79 2.92 15.47 2.15
N CYS A 80 4.10 16.00 1.89
CA CYS A 80 5.23 15.30 1.28
C CYS A 80 6.05 14.46 2.27
N PHE A 81 5.97 14.75 3.57
CA PHE A 81 6.70 14.01 4.60
C PHE A 81 6.11 14.22 6.00
N PHE A 82 6.47 13.36 6.94
CA PHE A 82 6.26 13.61 8.35
C PHE A 82 7.54 13.42 9.17
N ILE A 83 7.65 14.15 10.27
CA ILE A 83 8.73 14.06 11.26
C ILE A 83 8.11 13.96 12.65
N PHE A 84 8.40 12.90 13.38
CA PHE A 84 8.28 12.88 14.83
C PHE A 84 9.62 13.24 15.45
N SER A 85 9.63 14.19 16.38
CA SER A 85 10.83 14.63 17.11
C SER A 85 10.59 14.59 18.61
N SER A 86 11.48 13.94 19.37
CA SER A 86 11.40 13.86 20.83
C SER A 86 11.96 15.12 21.53
N ALA A 87 11.79 16.30 20.91
CA ALA A 87 12.34 17.57 21.40
C ALA A 87 11.42 18.28 22.40
N LEU A 88 10.23 17.74 22.69
CA LEU A 88 9.30 18.37 23.62
C LEU A 88 9.77 18.21 25.06
N LYS A 89 9.99 19.33 25.74
CA LYS A 89 10.34 19.35 27.16
C LYS A 89 9.08 19.22 28.01
N ALA A 90 9.14 18.44 29.09
CA ALA A 90 8.03 18.26 30.03
C ALA A 90 7.51 19.59 30.62
N SER A 91 8.38 20.59 30.78
CA SER A 91 8.01 21.92 31.27
C SER A 91 7.31 22.82 30.24
N ALA A 92 7.14 22.37 29.00
CA ALA A 92 6.56 23.19 27.93
C ALA A 92 5.05 23.44 28.11
N GLY A 93 4.37 22.61 28.90
CA GLY A 93 2.92 22.69 29.09
C GLY A 93 2.10 22.24 27.89
N TYR A 94 2.66 21.34 27.07
CA TYR A 94 1.98 20.72 25.93
C TYR A 94 2.05 19.19 26.07
N LEU A 95 1.02 18.51 25.57
CA LEU A 95 1.02 17.05 25.39
C LEU A 95 1.89 16.67 24.19
N ALA A 96 1.66 17.33 23.07
CA ALA A 96 2.45 17.30 21.86
C ALA A 96 2.24 18.60 21.06
N LYS A 97 3.10 18.90 20.09
CA LYS A 97 2.93 20.03 19.17
C LYS A 97 2.95 19.53 17.73
N SER A 98 1.90 19.83 16.99
CA SER A 98 1.84 19.66 15.54
C SER A 98 2.17 20.98 14.87
N SER A 99 2.90 20.94 13.76
CA SER A 99 3.27 22.11 12.96
C SER A 99 3.55 21.71 11.52
N ILE A 100 3.36 22.63 10.59
CA ILE A 100 3.76 22.46 9.20
C ILE A 100 5.15 23.07 8.99
N VAL A 101 6.03 22.32 8.34
CA VAL A 101 7.38 22.76 7.97
C VAL A 101 7.53 22.51 6.48
N GLU A 102 7.68 23.58 5.70
CA GLU A 102 7.76 23.50 4.24
C GLU A 102 6.51 22.77 3.68
N ASP A 103 6.68 21.62 3.03
CA ASP A 103 5.58 20.80 2.51
C ASP A 103 5.30 19.55 3.36
N GLY A 104 5.79 19.52 4.60
CA GLY A 104 5.66 18.38 5.51
C GLY A 104 5.08 18.70 6.89
N LEU A 105 4.76 17.62 7.60
CA LEU A 105 4.25 17.63 8.98
C LEU A 105 5.40 17.42 9.97
N MET A 106 5.50 18.25 11.00
CA MET A 106 6.37 18.03 12.14
C MET A 106 5.56 17.92 13.43
N VAL A 107 5.75 16.81 14.15
CA VAL A 107 5.13 16.52 15.44
C VAL A 107 6.19 16.39 16.51
N GLN A 108 6.20 17.33 17.45
CA GLN A 108 7.08 17.30 18.61
C GLN A 108 6.40 16.60 19.77
N ILE A 109 7.01 15.53 20.25
CA ILE A 109 6.51 14.66 21.32
C ILE A 109 7.58 14.49 22.40
N THR A 110 7.23 13.87 23.52
CA THR A 110 8.22 13.52 24.55
C THR A 110 9.03 12.28 24.15
N VAL A 111 10.10 12.01 24.88
CA VAL A 111 10.92 10.80 24.68
C VAL A 111 10.09 9.54 24.98
N GLU A 112 9.24 9.59 26.01
CA GLU A 112 8.36 8.49 26.40
C GLU A 112 7.32 8.19 25.30
N THR A 113 6.63 9.21 24.80
CA THR A 113 5.68 9.06 23.67
C THR A 113 6.38 8.53 22.42
N MET A 114 7.61 8.95 22.15
CA MET A 114 8.40 8.44 21.03
C MET A 114 8.70 6.94 21.17
N ALA A 115 9.06 6.48 22.37
CA ALA A 115 9.30 5.07 22.65
C ALA A 115 8.01 4.24 22.46
N GLU A 116 6.88 4.75 22.92
CA GLU A 116 5.57 4.11 22.72
C GLU A 116 5.15 4.04 21.25
N LEU A 117 5.27 5.15 20.51
CA LEU A 117 4.99 5.20 19.08
C LEU A 117 5.84 4.16 18.34
N ARG A 118 7.15 4.11 18.59
CA ARG A 118 8.04 3.12 17.97
C ARG A 118 7.66 1.70 18.31
N ARG A 119 7.26 1.43 19.56
CA ARG A 119 6.76 0.10 19.98
C ARG A 119 5.48 -0.25 19.23
N SER A 120 4.49 0.65 19.17
CA SER A 120 3.24 0.41 18.43
C SER A 120 3.48 0.18 16.94
N LEU A 121 4.41 0.90 16.31
CA LEU A 121 4.79 0.65 14.92
C LEU A 121 5.41 -0.75 14.71
N ARG A 122 6.26 -1.23 15.64
CA ARG A 122 6.83 -2.60 15.58
C ARG A 122 5.77 -3.68 15.80
N GLU A 123 4.76 -3.37 16.60
CA GLU A 123 3.62 -4.27 16.88
C GLU A 123 2.50 -4.15 15.82
N MET A 124 2.71 -3.35 14.77
CA MET A 124 1.73 -3.08 13.72
C MET A 124 0.38 -2.59 14.27
N LYS A 125 0.45 -1.78 15.33
CA LYS A 125 -0.69 -1.22 16.05
C LYS A 125 -0.86 0.26 15.73
N ASP A 126 -2.11 0.66 15.52
CA ASP A 126 -2.47 2.07 15.38
C ASP A 126 -2.08 2.85 16.64
N TYR A 127 -1.61 4.09 16.46
CA TYR A 127 -1.21 4.96 17.56
C TYR A 127 -1.77 6.37 17.37
N ILE A 128 -2.14 7.02 18.47
CA ILE A 128 -2.72 8.36 18.44
C ILE A 128 -1.91 9.27 19.36
N VAL A 129 -1.48 10.40 18.83
CA VAL A 129 -0.85 11.48 19.58
C VAL A 129 -1.84 12.62 19.70
N THR A 130 -2.16 13.00 20.94
CA THR A 130 -2.96 14.20 21.22
C THR A 130 -2.03 15.41 21.30
N CYS A 131 -2.18 16.32 20.35
CA CYS A 131 -1.47 17.59 20.28
C CYS A 131 -2.28 18.71 20.93
N GLY A 132 -1.58 19.71 21.49
CA GLY A 132 -2.19 20.83 22.20
C GLY A 132 -1.73 20.94 23.65
N ARG A 133 -2.29 21.92 24.36
CA ARG A 133 -1.96 22.15 25.78
C ARG A 133 -2.71 21.19 26.69
N PHE A 134 -2.13 20.88 27.84
CA PHE A 134 -2.75 19.98 28.81
C PHE A 134 -3.97 20.59 29.52
N ASP A 135 -4.06 21.92 29.55
CA ASP A 135 -5.08 22.70 30.25
C ASP A 135 -6.22 23.18 29.34
N GLN A 136 -6.16 22.94 28.02
CA GLN A 136 -7.12 23.44 27.03
C GLN A 136 -7.58 22.35 26.07
N SER A 137 -8.56 21.55 26.48
CA SER A 137 -9.13 20.45 25.68
C SER A 137 -9.70 20.90 24.34
N ASP A 138 -10.30 22.09 24.29
CA ASP A 138 -11.07 22.56 23.12
C ASP A 138 -10.19 22.93 21.92
N SER A 139 -8.87 23.00 22.13
CA SER A 139 -7.86 23.33 21.11
C SER A 139 -6.99 22.12 20.71
N GLN A 140 -7.35 20.92 21.17
CA GLN A 140 -6.55 19.73 20.90
C GLN A 140 -6.76 19.20 19.48
N GLU A 141 -5.66 18.77 18.89
CA GLU A 141 -5.63 18.16 17.57
C GLU A 141 -5.13 16.72 17.71
N LEU A 142 -5.62 15.80 16.87
CA LEU A 142 -5.20 14.41 16.88
C LEU A 142 -4.29 14.12 15.71
N VAL A 143 -3.11 13.55 15.98
CA VAL A 143 -2.27 12.92 14.95
C VAL A 143 -2.43 11.41 15.07
N CYS A 144 -3.05 10.79 14.09
CA CYS A 144 -3.31 9.37 14.03
C CYS A 144 -2.32 8.69 13.09
N VAL A 145 -1.63 7.67 13.59
CA VAL A 145 -0.80 6.77 12.81
C VAL A 145 -1.58 5.48 12.64
N GLN A 146 -1.99 5.18 11.41
CA GLN A 146 -2.95 4.12 11.11
C GLN A 146 -2.39 3.14 10.09
N TRP A 147 -2.51 1.85 10.38
CA TRP A 147 -2.29 0.79 9.41
C TRP A 147 -3.52 0.63 8.55
N VAL A 148 -3.35 0.75 7.23
CA VAL A 148 -4.44 0.65 6.26
C VAL A 148 -4.21 -0.54 5.33
N GLU A 149 -5.26 -1.31 5.09
CA GLU A 149 -5.26 -2.31 4.03
C GLU A 149 -5.34 -1.59 2.69
N GLU A 150 -4.23 -1.57 1.96
CA GLU A 150 -4.23 -1.05 0.60
C GLU A 150 -4.79 -2.13 -0.33
N LYS A 151 -5.65 -1.75 -1.27
CA LYS A 151 -5.95 -2.59 -2.44
C LYS A 151 -4.62 -2.77 -3.15
N CYS A 152 -4.04 -3.96 -3.00
CA CYS A 152 -2.67 -4.24 -3.37
C CYS A 152 -2.50 -4.12 -4.90
N THR A 153 -2.26 -2.91 -5.41
CA THR A 153 -1.71 -2.72 -6.75
C THR A 153 -0.21 -2.98 -6.63
N LEU A 154 0.17 -4.25 -6.51
CA LEU A 154 1.55 -4.69 -6.59
C LEU A 154 2.08 -4.34 -7.99
N PHE A 155 2.60 -3.12 -8.14
CA PHE A 155 3.39 -2.71 -9.31
C PHE A 155 4.80 -3.28 -9.18
N GLN A 156 4.89 -4.62 -9.14
CA GLN A 156 6.12 -5.30 -9.51
C GLN A 156 5.93 -5.77 -10.94
N LYS A 157 6.72 -5.20 -11.85
CA LYS A 157 6.67 -5.39 -13.31
C LYS A 157 6.87 -6.88 -13.69
N SER A 158 5.83 -7.70 -13.55
CA SER A 158 5.75 -9.02 -14.18
C SER A 158 5.27 -8.80 -15.62
N GLU A 159 6.19 -8.34 -16.45
CA GLU A 159 5.98 -8.15 -17.88
C GLU A 159 6.86 -9.10 -18.69
N TYR A 160 6.23 -9.82 -19.62
CA TYR A 160 6.90 -10.81 -20.47
C TYR A 160 6.56 -10.50 -21.92
N LYS A 161 7.56 -10.64 -22.80
CA LYS A 161 7.45 -10.31 -24.22
C LYS A 161 7.63 -11.56 -25.04
N GLU A 162 6.74 -11.78 -26.01
CA GLU A 162 6.81 -12.90 -26.94
C GLU A 162 6.04 -12.55 -28.22
N ASN A 163 6.55 -12.93 -29.39
CA ASN A 163 5.88 -12.74 -30.68
C ASN A 163 5.36 -11.30 -30.96
N GLY A 164 6.10 -10.27 -30.55
CA GLY A 164 5.70 -8.87 -30.72
C GLY A 164 4.55 -8.41 -29.80
N LYS A 165 4.20 -9.21 -28.80
CA LYS A 165 3.20 -8.88 -27.77
C LYS A 165 3.86 -8.83 -26.39
N ILE A 166 3.21 -8.13 -25.47
CA ILE A 166 3.60 -8.06 -24.06
C ILE A 166 2.42 -8.51 -23.21
N ILE A 167 2.61 -9.47 -22.32
CA ILE A 167 1.66 -9.74 -21.23
C ILE A 167 2.15 -9.08 -19.95
N ARG A 168 1.26 -8.33 -19.28
CA ARG A 168 1.58 -7.60 -18.05
C ARG A 168 0.53 -7.87 -16.99
N TRP A 169 0.96 -8.26 -15.81
CA TRP A 169 0.14 -8.24 -14.59
C TRP A 169 -0.03 -6.79 -14.13
N THR A 170 -1.27 -6.36 -13.87
CA THR A 170 -1.58 -4.96 -13.51
C THR A 170 -2.27 -4.81 -12.17
N GLU A 171 -3.12 -5.75 -11.78
CA GLU A 171 -3.95 -5.62 -10.56
C GLU A 171 -4.07 -6.95 -9.84
N LEU A 172 -4.23 -6.88 -8.51
CA LEU A 172 -4.53 -8.01 -7.63
C LEU A 172 -5.66 -7.62 -6.69
N PHE A 173 -6.64 -8.51 -6.57
CA PHE A 173 -7.76 -8.38 -5.66
C PHE A 173 -7.81 -9.56 -4.71
N PHE A 174 -7.92 -9.31 -3.42
CA PHE A 174 -8.30 -10.32 -2.44
C PHE A 174 -9.81 -10.23 -2.24
N LEU A 175 -10.52 -11.30 -2.60
CA LEU A 175 -11.97 -11.41 -2.48
C LEU A 175 -12.27 -12.06 -1.12
N GLN A 176 -12.16 -11.29 -0.03
CA GLN A 176 -12.55 -11.76 1.30
C GLN A 176 -14.05 -12.09 1.33
N ARG A 177 -14.40 -13.20 1.98
CA ARG A 177 -15.79 -13.61 2.21
C ARG A 177 -16.08 -13.63 3.71
N GLY A 178 -16.10 -12.46 4.35
CA GLY A 178 -16.56 -12.29 5.74
C GLY A 178 -15.85 -11.17 6.50
N ASP A 179 -16.63 -10.30 7.14
CA ASP A 179 -16.15 -9.35 8.16
C ASP A 179 -15.67 -10.13 9.39
N HIS A 180 -14.37 -10.18 9.72
CA HIS A 180 -13.89 -10.58 11.05
C HIS A 180 -12.45 -10.10 11.36
N PRO A 181 -12.06 -10.05 12.65
CA PRO A 181 -11.27 -8.97 13.22
C PRO A 181 -9.75 -9.15 13.10
N LYS A 182 -9.08 -7.99 13.02
CA LYS A 182 -7.66 -7.73 13.24
C LYS A 182 -7.00 -8.75 14.20
N GLY A 183 -6.12 -9.60 13.69
CA GLY A 183 -5.16 -10.30 14.54
C GLY A 183 -4.81 -11.72 14.11
N GLU A 184 -4.11 -11.88 12.99
CA GLU A 184 -3.12 -12.95 12.89
C GLU A 184 -2.05 -12.59 11.84
N VAL A 185 -0.88 -12.22 12.37
CA VAL A 185 0.34 -11.84 11.63
C VAL A 185 1.00 -13.10 11.07
N THR A 186 0.30 -13.81 10.18
CA THR A 186 0.88 -14.98 9.51
C THR A 186 1.06 -14.70 8.02
N ASP A 187 2.25 -14.17 7.75
CA ASP A 187 3.04 -14.29 6.53
C ASP A 187 2.54 -13.60 5.25
N SER A 188 2.32 -12.28 5.34
CA SER A 188 2.17 -11.40 4.16
C SER A 188 3.32 -11.59 3.14
N ALA A 189 4.54 -11.90 3.60
CA ALA A 189 5.68 -12.12 2.72
C ALA A 189 5.60 -13.44 1.94
N GLU A 190 5.20 -14.56 2.57
CA GLU A 190 4.92 -15.82 1.88
C GLU A 190 3.75 -15.68 0.88
N HIS A 191 2.67 -14.98 1.26
CA HIS A 191 1.54 -14.70 0.38
C HIS A 191 1.98 -13.88 -0.85
N ASN A 192 2.79 -12.84 -0.65
CA ASN A 192 3.32 -12.03 -1.75
C ASN A 192 4.21 -12.85 -2.70
N ARG A 193 5.11 -13.68 -2.15
CA ARG A 193 5.98 -14.57 -2.94
C ARG A 193 5.18 -15.61 -3.73
N LEU A 194 4.15 -16.20 -3.13
CA LEU A 194 3.28 -17.15 -3.81
C LEU A 194 2.51 -16.46 -4.94
N THR A 195 1.95 -15.28 -4.67
CA THR A 195 1.21 -14.49 -5.67
C THR A 195 2.10 -14.13 -6.86
N GLU A 196 3.34 -13.70 -6.62
CA GLU A 196 4.32 -13.42 -7.67
C GLU A 196 4.65 -14.67 -8.49
N ARG A 197 4.85 -15.83 -7.83
CA ARG A 197 5.10 -17.10 -8.52
C ARG A 197 3.92 -17.52 -9.40
N ILE A 198 2.69 -17.29 -8.94
CA ILE A 198 1.46 -17.57 -9.70
C ILE A 198 1.36 -16.64 -10.91
N ALA A 199 1.55 -15.32 -10.71
CA ALA A 199 1.54 -14.34 -11.79
C ALA A 199 2.58 -14.68 -12.87
N ARG A 200 3.81 -15.03 -12.45
CA ARG A 200 4.89 -15.46 -13.34
C ARG A 200 4.52 -16.73 -14.10
N ALA A 201 4.01 -17.75 -13.42
CA ALA A 201 3.58 -19.00 -14.03
C ALA A 201 2.50 -18.78 -15.10
N PHE A 202 1.49 -17.96 -14.79
CA PHE A 202 0.44 -17.59 -15.72
C PHE A 202 0.98 -16.89 -16.97
N CYS A 203 1.82 -15.86 -16.78
CA CYS A 203 2.41 -15.13 -17.91
C CYS A 203 3.25 -16.04 -18.81
N LEU A 204 4.15 -16.85 -18.22
CA LEU A 204 5.04 -17.72 -18.99
C LEU A 204 4.29 -18.81 -19.76
N ALA A 205 3.23 -19.38 -19.18
CA ALA A 205 2.40 -20.38 -19.84
C ALA A 205 1.67 -19.79 -21.07
N LEU A 206 1.28 -18.51 -21.01
CA LEU A 206 0.56 -17.85 -22.11
C LEU A 206 1.48 -17.15 -23.12
N CYS A 207 2.76 -16.94 -22.82
CA CYS A 207 3.73 -16.30 -23.74
C CYS A 207 3.67 -16.85 -25.17
N PRO A 208 3.72 -18.18 -25.41
CA PRO A 208 3.67 -18.74 -26.76
C PRO A 208 2.38 -18.41 -27.52
N HIS A 209 1.33 -18.00 -26.80
CA HIS A 209 -0.04 -17.85 -27.31
C HIS A 209 -0.52 -16.39 -27.39
N LEU A 210 0.29 -15.42 -26.96
CA LEU A 210 -0.15 -14.01 -26.85
C LEU A 210 -0.68 -13.42 -28.14
N LYS A 211 -0.07 -13.79 -29.28
CA LYS A 211 -0.51 -13.32 -30.60
C LYS A 211 -1.92 -13.80 -30.92
N LEU A 212 -2.16 -15.12 -30.79
CA LEU A 212 -3.48 -15.73 -31.04
C LEU A 212 -4.54 -15.19 -30.07
N LEU A 213 -4.22 -15.13 -28.77
CA LEU A 213 -5.11 -14.57 -27.76
C LEU A 213 -5.53 -13.13 -28.12
N LYS A 214 -4.59 -12.30 -28.57
CA LYS A 214 -4.88 -10.92 -28.97
C LYS A 214 -5.72 -10.85 -30.24
N GLU A 215 -5.43 -11.68 -31.23
CA GLU A 215 -6.18 -11.78 -32.50
C GLU A 215 -7.64 -12.22 -32.26
N ASP A 216 -7.87 -13.11 -31.28
CA ASP A 216 -9.20 -13.55 -30.85
C ASP A 216 -9.90 -12.54 -29.91
N GLY A 217 -9.34 -11.35 -29.70
CA GLY A 217 -9.94 -10.30 -28.87
C GLY A 217 -9.80 -10.51 -27.35
N MET A 218 -8.96 -11.43 -26.90
CA MET A 218 -8.67 -11.69 -25.48
C MET A 218 -7.51 -10.81 -25.00
N ALA A 219 -7.77 -9.50 -24.92
CA ALA A 219 -6.76 -8.50 -24.52
C ALA A 219 -6.65 -8.30 -23.00
N LYS A 220 -7.73 -8.56 -22.25
CA LYS A 220 -7.78 -8.47 -20.79
C LYS A 220 -8.09 -9.86 -20.25
N LEU A 221 -7.19 -10.40 -19.45
CA LEU A 221 -7.30 -11.74 -18.87
C LEU A 221 -7.47 -11.63 -17.36
N GLY A 222 -8.31 -12.49 -16.80
CA GLY A 222 -8.47 -12.67 -15.35
C GLY A 222 -8.03 -14.08 -14.95
N LEU A 223 -7.31 -14.17 -13.83
CA LEU A 223 -7.01 -15.42 -13.15
C LEU A 223 -7.54 -15.34 -11.73
N ARG A 224 -8.50 -16.18 -11.38
CA ARG A 224 -8.98 -16.33 -10.00
C ARG A 224 -8.40 -17.62 -9.43
N VAL A 225 -7.78 -17.53 -8.27
CA VAL A 225 -7.22 -18.67 -7.53
C VAL A 225 -7.93 -18.77 -6.20
N THR A 226 -8.40 -19.97 -5.87
CA THR A 226 -9.07 -20.29 -4.61
C THR A 226 -8.18 -21.22 -3.80
N PHE A 227 -7.91 -20.83 -2.56
CA PHE A 227 -7.32 -21.66 -1.54
C PHE A 227 -8.38 -21.91 -0.47
N ASP A 228 -9.12 -23.01 -0.60
CA ASP A 228 -10.04 -23.49 0.43
C ASP A 228 -9.50 -24.83 0.97
N PRO A 229 -9.68 -25.15 2.27
CA PRO A 229 -9.35 -26.47 2.83
C PRO A 229 -9.96 -27.66 2.06
N GLN A 230 -11.09 -27.45 1.38
CA GLN A 230 -11.83 -28.45 0.60
C GLN A 230 -11.56 -28.34 -0.91
N GLU A 231 -11.37 -27.12 -1.42
CA GLU A 231 -11.23 -26.85 -2.85
C GLU A 231 -10.04 -25.92 -3.13
N VAL A 232 -8.99 -26.47 -3.74
CA VAL A 232 -7.84 -25.70 -4.22
C VAL A 232 -7.83 -25.74 -5.73
N GLY A 233 -7.85 -24.59 -6.39
CA GLY A 233 -7.94 -24.54 -7.84
C GLY A 233 -7.85 -23.13 -8.41
N PHE A 234 -7.98 -23.03 -9.73
CA PHE A 234 -8.02 -21.76 -10.42
C PHE A 234 -9.06 -21.76 -11.54
N VAL A 235 -9.48 -20.55 -11.91
CA VAL A 235 -10.27 -20.29 -13.11
C VAL A 235 -9.57 -19.17 -13.88
N ALA A 236 -9.41 -19.34 -15.20
CA ALA A 236 -8.86 -18.32 -16.07
C ALA A 236 -9.87 -17.94 -17.16
N GLY A 237 -10.00 -16.65 -17.45
CA GLY A 237 -11.00 -16.15 -18.39
C GLY A 237 -10.67 -14.81 -19.04
N SER A 238 -11.45 -14.47 -20.05
CA SER A 238 -11.44 -13.19 -20.76
C SER A 238 -12.87 -12.87 -21.19
N ASN A 239 -13.25 -11.58 -21.21
CA ASN A 239 -14.58 -11.13 -21.66
C ASN A 239 -15.77 -11.83 -20.96
N GLY A 240 -15.60 -12.19 -19.67
CA GLY A 240 -16.62 -12.89 -18.89
C GLY A 240 -16.79 -14.37 -19.21
N GLN A 241 -15.93 -14.94 -20.06
CA GLN A 241 -15.95 -16.36 -20.45
C GLN A 241 -14.64 -17.06 -20.05
N PRO A 242 -14.67 -18.39 -19.81
CA PRO A 242 -13.44 -19.16 -19.63
C PRO A 242 -12.53 -19.09 -20.85
N LEU A 243 -11.22 -19.17 -20.64
CA LEU A 243 -10.28 -19.32 -21.76
C LEU A 243 -10.53 -20.64 -22.51
N PRO A 244 -10.28 -20.69 -23.83
CA PRO A 244 -10.30 -21.93 -24.60
C PRO A 244 -9.45 -23.05 -23.96
N ALA A 245 -9.92 -24.29 -24.07
CA ALA A 245 -9.35 -25.47 -23.39
C ALA A 245 -7.85 -25.66 -23.65
N GLN A 246 -7.36 -25.32 -24.85
CA GLN A 246 -5.93 -25.42 -25.18
C GLN A 246 -5.05 -24.56 -24.27
N TYR A 247 -5.53 -23.39 -23.84
CA TYR A 247 -4.80 -22.51 -22.93
C TYR A 247 -4.97 -22.96 -21.48
N LEU A 248 -6.15 -23.46 -21.10
CA LEU A 248 -6.39 -24.02 -19.77
C LEU A 248 -5.47 -25.23 -19.51
N ASN A 249 -5.32 -26.13 -20.48
CA ASN A 249 -4.41 -27.27 -20.35
C ASN A 249 -2.94 -26.84 -20.18
N ALA A 250 -2.51 -25.80 -20.89
CA ALA A 250 -1.18 -25.23 -20.72
C ALA A 250 -1.02 -24.63 -19.30
N LEU A 251 -2.04 -23.92 -18.83
CA LEU A 251 -2.07 -23.32 -17.49
C LEU A 251 -2.06 -24.37 -16.37
N ASP A 252 -2.81 -25.46 -16.50
CA ASP A 252 -2.88 -26.54 -15.50
C ASP A 252 -1.49 -27.09 -15.16
N SER A 253 -0.70 -27.36 -16.21
CA SER A 253 0.64 -27.95 -16.07
C SER A 253 1.62 -27.07 -15.28
N VAL A 254 1.39 -25.75 -15.25
CA VAL A 254 2.29 -24.77 -14.62
C VAL A 254 1.72 -24.23 -13.31
N LEU A 255 0.41 -23.99 -13.23
CA LEU A 255 -0.22 -23.37 -12.07
C LEU A 255 -0.50 -24.36 -10.94
N ILE A 256 -0.97 -25.57 -11.24
CA ILE A 256 -1.32 -26.56 -10.19
C ILE A 256 -0.15 -26.81 -9.22
N PRO A 257 1.09 -27.06 -9.70
CA PRO A 257 2.23 -27.25 -8.79
C PRO A 257 2.54 -26.02 -7.93
N VAL A 258 2.36 -24.81 -8.48
CA VAL A 258 2.64 -23.56 -7.77
C VAL A 258 1.58 -23.30 -6.70
N ILE A 259 0.30 -23.47 -7.04
CA ILE A 259 -0.83 -23.31 -6.12
C ILE A 259 -0.70 -24.33 -4.97
N HIS A 260 -0.39 -25.59 -5.29
CA HIS A 260 -0.23 -26.65 -4.29
C HIS A 260 1.06 -26.53 -3.47
N SER A 261 2.02 -25.69 -3.89
CA SER A 261 3.21 -25.42 -3.07
C SER A 261 2.92 -24.57 -1.83
N ARG A 262 1.71 -23.99 -1.74
CA ARG A 262 1.20 -23.41 -0.50
C ARG A 262 0.95 -24.54 0.50
N GLY A 263 1.80 -24.63 1.54
CA GLY A 263 1.67 -25.65 2.56
C GLY A 263 0.29 -25.59 3.24
N ARG A 264 -0.36 -26.74 3.44
CA ARG A 264 -1.65 -26.80 4.16
C ARG A 264 -1.43 -26.62 5.66
N LYS A 265 -1.82 -25.47 6.20
CA LYS A 265 -1.98 -25.29 7.66
C LYS A 265 -3.44 -25.56 8.02
N ARG A 266 -3.68 -26.27 9.12
CA ARG A 266 -5.04 -26.68 9.58
C ARG A 266 -5.94 -25.49 9.97
N SER A 267 -5.40 -24.28 10.02
CA SER A 267 -6.07 -23.03 10.42
C SER A 267 -6.17 -21.99 9.31
N ASP A 268 -5.80 -22.31 8.06
CA ASP A 268 -5.84 -21.32 6.97
C ASP A 268 -7.29 -20.98 6.59
N GLU A 269 -7.65 -19.70 6.73
CA GLU A 269 -8.91 -19.16 6.21
C GLU A 269 -8.99 -19.29 4.68
N PRO A 270 -10.20 -19.46 4.12
CA PRO A 270 -10.38 -19.53 2.68
C PRO A 270 -9.97 -18.20 2.03
N ILE A 271 -8.99 -18.27 1.14
CA ILE A 271 -8.47 -17.09 0.43
C ILE A 271 -8.81 -17.24 -1.04
N VAL A 272 -9.53 -16.25 -1.56
CA VAL A 272 -9.77 -16.09 -2.98
C VAL A 272 -9.02 -14.86 -3.45
N MET A 273 -8.19 -15.02 -4.48
CA MET A 273 -7.49 -13.91 -5.10
C MET A 273 -7.73 -13.87 -6.60
N GLU A 274 -7.79 -12.66 -7.16
CA GLU A 274 -8.02 -12.42 -8.57
C GLU A 274 -6.93 -11.49 -9.13
N LEU A 275 -6.22 -11.97 -10.15
CA LEU A 275 -5.14 -11.28 -10.82
C LEU A 275 -5.61 -10.85 -12.21
N ILE A 276 -5.32 -9.60 -12.58
CA ILE A 276 -5.67 -9.03 -13.88
C ILE A 276 -4.42 -8.84 -14.73
N PHE A 277 -4.49 -9.30 -15.98
CA PHE A 277 -3.43 -9.19 -16.96
C PHE A 277 -3.92 -8.52 -18.23
N TYR A 278 -3.02 -7.79 -18.90
CA TYR A 278 -3.28 -7.20 -20.20
C TYR A 278 -2.26 -7.67 -21.24
N ILE A 279 -2.75 -7.98 -22.45
CA ILE A 279 -1.94 -8.22 -23.65
C ILE A 279 -1.86 -6.93 -24.47
N LEU A 280 -0.65 -6.41 -24.60
CA LEU A 280 -0.31 -5.16 -25.28
C LEU A 280 0.56 -5.43 -26.51
N GLU A 281 0.61 -4.47 -27.42
CA GLU A 281 1.57 -4.46 -28.51
C GLU A 281 2.97 -4.12 -27.98
N ASN A 282 3.99 -4.84 -28.45
CA ASN A 282 5.37 -4.44 -28.22
C ASN A 282 5.75 -3.40 -29.28
N ILE A 283 5.52 -2.12 -28.96
CA ILE A 283 5.96 -1.01 -29.79
C ILE A 283 7.48 -0.87 -29.59
N THR A 284 8.24 -1.43 -30.53
CA THR A 284 9.69 -1.19 -30.69
C THR A 284 9.92 -0.34 -31.92
#